data_AF-A0AAN8RQC5-F1
#
_entry.id   AF-A0AAN8RQC5-F1
#
_cell.length_a   1.000
_cell.length_b   1.000
_cell.length_c   1.000
_cell.angle_alpha   90.00
_cell.angle_beta   90.00
_cell.angle_gamma   90.00
#
_symmetry.space_group_name_H-M   'P 1'
#
loop_
_entity.id
_entity.type
_entity.pdbx_description
1 polymer ?
#
loop_
_entity_poly.entity_id
_entity_poly.type
_entity_poly.pdbx_seq_one_letter_code
_entity_poly.pdbx_strand_id
1 'polypeptide(L)'
;MKDLNGDKSMSKHGPGSGITFGKGSRLSLYTRRIWEGREIKSREWGVIGITARSDVNTSPVFSSKGDSGACVADAYGRISGIITGGAGFREGVPDVTYVTPIHLITEALHSTKTFQYAQVYE
;
A
#
# COMPACT_ATOMS: atom_id res chain seq x y z
N MET A 1 -8.80 -13.06 -2.12
CA MET A 1 -8.17 -14.15 -2.91
C MET A 1 -6.67 -14.12 -2.68
N LYS A 2 -6.02 -15.27 -2.54
CA LYS A 2 -4.56 -15.36 -2.50
C LYS A 2 -4.04 -15.65 -3.91
N ASP A 3 -2.83 -15.20 -4.25
CA ASP A 3 -2.17 -15.64 -5.48
C ASP A 3 -1.86 -17.15 -5.41
N LEU A 4 -1.34 -17.72 -6.50
CA LEU A 4 -0.96 -19.14 -6.58
C LEU A 4 0.07 -19.55 -5.49
N ASN A 5 0.78 -18.58 -4.90
CA ASN A 5 1.78 -18.80 -3.85
C ASN A 5 1.21 -18.57 -2.43
N GLY A 6 -0.07 -18.26 -2.30
CA GLY A 6 -0.73 -18.00 -1.03
C GLY A 6 -0.61 -16.55 -0.53
N ASP A 7 -0.14 -15.61 -1.35
CA ASP A 7 0.07 -14.22 -0.99
C ASP A 7 -1.13 -13.33 -1.26
N LYS A 8 -1.25 -12.22 -0.51
CA LYS A 8 -2.40 -11.31 -0.66
C LYS A 8 -2.30 -10.56 -1.99
N SER A 9 -3.27 -10.77 -2.87
CA SER A 9 -3.46 -9.94 -4.05
C SER A 9 -4.09 -8.61 -3.64
N MET A 10 -3.49 -7.52 -4.11
CA MET A 10 -3.90 -6.15 -3.84
C MET A 10 -4.14 -5.40 -5.14
N SER A 11 -5.11 -4.51 -5.11
CA SER A 11 -5.45 -3.63 -6.24
C SER A 11 -5.65 -2.21 -5.74
N LYS A 12 -5.39 -1.23 -6.60
CA LYS A 12 -5.68 0.18 -6.31
C LYS A 12 -6.15 0.88 -7.57
N HIS A 13 -6.86 1.99 -7.39
CA HIS A 13 -7.07 2.99 -8.43
C HIS A 13 -6.54 4.32 -7.93
N GLY A 14 -5.49 4.84 -8.57
CA GLY A 14 -4.86 6.09 -8.18
C GLY A 14 -4.65 7.04 -9.36
N PRO A 15 -4.61 8.37 -9.13
CA PRO A 15 -4.51 9.35 -10.19
C PRO A 15 -3.24 9.25 -11.05
N GLY A 16 -2.15 8.73 -10.48
CA GLY A 16 -0.84 8.68 -11.13
C GLY A 16 -0.68 7.50 -12.08
N SER A 17 -1.20 6.32 -11.71
CA SER A 17 -1.05 5.10 -12.53
C SER A 17 -2.34 4.37 -12.89
N GLY A 18 -3.51 4.93 -12.56
CA GLY A 18 -4.80 4.31 -12.82
C GLY A 18 -4.98 3.04 -11.99
N ILE A 19 -5.59 2.01 -12.60
CA ILE A 19 -5.80 0.69 -11.99
C ILE A 19 -4.52 -0.14 -12.09
N THR A 20 -4.00 -0.59 -10.95
CA THR A 20 -2.86 -1.50 -10.88
C THR A 20 -3.11 -2.64 -9.91
N PHE A 21 -2.38 -3.74 -10.13
CA PHE A 21 -2.42 -4.92 -9.29
C PHE A 21 -1.03 -5.19 -8.71
N GLY A 22 -1.02 -5.74 -7.51
CA GLY A 22 0.20 -6.00 -6.76
C GLY A 22 0.06 -7.16 -5.81
N LYS A 23 1.20 -7.55 -5.26
CA LYS A 23 1.35 -8.59 -4.26
C LYS A 23 1.80 -7.95 -2.95
N GLY A 24 0.97 -8.09 -1.92
CA GLY A 24 1.29 -7.64 -0.58
C GLY A 24 2.29 -8.56 0.10
N SER A 25 3.29 -7.97 0.75
CA SER A 25 4.23 -8.66 1.62
C SER A 25 3.52 -9.32 2.80
N ARG A 26 4.02 -10.48 3.25
CA ARG A 26 3.59 -11.13 4.49
C ARG A 26 4.15 -10.44 5.73
N LEU A 27 5.22 -9.67 5.56
CA LEU A 27 5.91 -8.98 6.64
C LEU A 27 5.40 -7.55 6.78
N SER A 28 5.24 -7.11 8.02
CA SER A 28 5.06 -5.69 8.30
C SER A 28 6.41 -5.00 8.14
N LEU A 29 6.45 -3.95 7.34
CA LEU A 29 7.62 -3.12 7.14
C LEU A 29 7.59 -1.98 8.16
N TYR A 30 8.77 -1.60 8.64
CA TYR A 30 8.93 -0.45 9.51
C TYR A 30 9.67 0.64 8.74
N THR A 31 8.99 1.75 8.50
CA THR A 31 9.59 2.89 7.79
C THR A 31 9.93 4.00 8.76
N ARG A 32 11.08 4.63 8.52
CA ARG A 32 11.60 5.76 9.30
C ARG A 32 11.78 6.93 8.34
N ARG A 33 11.11 8.05 8.60
CA ARG A 33 11.26 9.29 7.85
C ARG A 33 11.65 10.40 8.81
N ILE A 34 12.61 11.24 8.41
CA ILE A 34 12.93 12.46 9.14
C ILE A 34 12.17 13.60 8.45
N TRP A 35 11.26 14.24 9.17
CA TRP A 35 10.51 15.40 8.69
C TRP A 35 10.67 16.54 9.70
N GLU A 36 11.14 17.70 9.25
CA GLU A 36 11.37 18.88 10.11
C GLU A 36 12.17 18.57 11.38
N GLY A 37 13.23 17.76 11.25
CA GLY A 37 14.08 17.36 12.38
C GLY A 37 13.43 16.35 13.35
N ARG A 38 12.18 15.94 13.11
CA ARG A 38 11.50 14.90 13.89
C ARG A 38 11.55 13.56 13.17
N GLU A 39 11.81 12.52 13.94
CA GLU A 39 11.74 11.16 13.46
C GLU A 39 10.29 10.66 13.51
N ILE A 40 9.75 10.35 12.34
CA ILE A 40 8.44 9.74 12.17
C ILE A 40 8.66 8.28 11.81
N LYS A 41 8.11 7.39 12.63
CA LYS A 41 8.13 5.95 12.41
C LYS A 41 6.73 5.47 12.03
N SER A 42 6.64 4.61 11.02
CA SER A 42 5.37 4.03 10.58
C SER A 42 5.49 2.52 10.38
N ARG A 43 4.40 1.80 10.63
CA ARG A 43 4.26 0.39 10.32
C ARG A 43 3.41 0.26 9.07
N GLU A 44 3.98 -0.31 8.02
CA GLU A 44 3.40 -0.33 6.67
C GLU A 44 3.42 -1.74 6.08
N TRP A 45 2.61 -1.99 5.07
CA TRP A 45 2.72 -3.15 4.19
C TRP A 45 3.44 -2.76 2.90
N GLY A 46 4.42 -3.57 2.52
CA GLY A 46 5.05 -3.45 1.21
C GLY A 46 4.21 -4.15 0.16
N VAL A 47 4.00 -3.49 -0.98
CA VAL A 47 3.32 -4.04 -2.15
C VAL A 47 4.25 -3.93 -3.35
N ILE A 48 4.46 -5.04 -4.04
CA ILE A 48 5.24 -5.08 -5.27
C ILE A 48 4.25 -5.21 -6.43
N GLY A 49 4.47 -4.44 -7.50
CA GLY A 49 3.62 -4.51 -8.69
C GLY A 49 3.68 -5.87 -9.36
N ILE A 50 2.56 -6.30 -9.94
CA ILE A 50 2.52 -7.44 -10.85
C ILE A 50 1.98 -6.95 -12.19
N THR A 51 2.71 -7.17 -13.28
CA THR A 51 2.21 -6.92 -14.64
C THR A 51 1.78 -8.23 -15.26
N ALA A 52 0.77 -8.17 -16.12
CA ALA A 52 0.40 -9.25 -17.03
C ALA A 52 1.25 -9.23 -18.32
N ARG A 53 2.07 -8.20 -18.55
CA ARG A 53 2.84 -8.04 -19.80
C ARG A 53 4.30 -8.44 -19.64
N SER A 54 4.74 -9.17 -20.65
CA SER A 54 6.05 -9.81 -20.83
C SER A 54 7.09 -8.85 -21.42
N ASP A 55 7.14 -7.61 -20.96
CA ASP A 55 8.26 -6.70 -21.24
C ASP A 55 9.33 -6.89 -20.18
N VAL A 56 10.27 -7.80 -20.48
CA VAL A 56 11.41 -8.22 -19.64
C VAL A 56 12.28 -7.05 -19.12
N ASN A 57 12.11 -5.84 -19.68
CA ASN A 57 12.93 -4.68 -19.37
C ASN A 57 12.26 -3.64 -18.46
N THR A 58 11.05 -3.87 -17.94
CA THR A 58 10.41 -2.93 -17.02
C THR A 58 9.82 -3.65 -15.82
N SER A 59 10.40 -3.43 -14.63
CA SER A 59 9.82 -3.97 -13.39
C SER A 59 8.41 -3.39 -13.22
N PRO A 60 7.38 -4.22 -13.00
CA PRO A 60 6.03 -3.74 -12.77
C PRO A 60 5.96 -2.85 -11.53
N VAL A 61 5.50 -1.61 -11.71
CA VAL A 61 5.26 -0.68 -10.60
C VAL A 61 3.82 -0.78 -10.13
N PHE A 62 3.61 -0.85 -8.80
CA PHE A 62 2.26 -0.83 -8.23
C PHE A 62 1.71 0.59 -8.12
N SER A 63 2.56 1.58 -7.81
CA SER A 63 2.18 2.99 -7.68
C SER A 63 3.14 3.90 -8.44
N SER A 64 2.69 5.10 -8.78
CA SER A 64 3.50 6.19 -9.31
C SER A 64 3.31 7.47 -8.51
N LYS A 65 4.14 8.48 -8.77
CA LYS A 65 4.01 9.80 -8.16
C LYS A 65 2.58 10.33 -8.37
N GLY A 66 1.94 10.76 -7.29
CA GLY A 66 0.54 11.21 -7.30
C GLY A 66 -0.47 10.18 -6.82
N ASP A 67 -0.07 8.92 -6.59
CA ASP A 67 -0.95 7.89 -6.01
C ASP A 67 -1.01 7.93 -4.47
N SER A 68 -0.24 8.80 -3.81
CA SER A 68 -0.31 8.98 -2.35
C SER A 68 -1.75 9.32 -1.93
N GLY A 69 -2.27 8.62 -0.93
CA GLY A 69 -3.66 8.74 -0.50
C GLY A 69 -4.64 7.81 -1.23
N ALA A 70 -4.22 7.10 -2.29
CA ALA A 70 -5.09 6.15 -2.96
C ALA A 70 -5.41 4.95 -2.05
N CYS A 71 -6.67 4.50 -2.12
CA CYS A 71 -7.15 3.32 -1.41
C CYS A 71 -6.62 2.04 -2.08
N VAL A 72 -6.13 1.12 -1.26
CA VAL A 72 -5.74 -0.23 -1.67
C VAL A 72 -6.80 -1.20 -1.18
N ALA A 73 -7.30 -2.04 -2.07
CA ALA A 73 -8.26 -3.08 -1.76
C ALA A 73 -7.66 -4.47 -1.97
N ASP A 74 -8.11 -5.45 -1.18
CA ASP A 74 -7.80 -6.84 -1.44
C ASP A 74 -8.67 -7.38 -2.59
N ALA A 75 -8.36 -8.60 -3.03
CA ALA A 75 -9.12 -9.25 -4.10
C ALA A 75 -10.58 -9.63 -3.73
N TYR A 76 -11.05 -9.32 -2.52
CA TYR A 76 -12.47 -9.41 -2.14
C TYR A 76 -13.15 -8.03 -2.12
N GLY A 77 -12.45 -6.96 -2.54
CA GLY A 77 -12.96 -5.60 -2.53
C GLY A 77 -12.89 -4.92 -1.16
N ARG A 78 -12.25 -5.53 -0.16
CA ARG A 78 -12.13 -4.94 1.19
C ARG A 78 -10.96 -3.99 1.23
N ILE A 79 -11.15 -2.85 1.90
CA ILE A 79 -10.08 -1.86 2.08
C ILE A 79 -8.95 -2.49 2.89
N SER A 80 -7.76 -2.57 2.29
CA SER A 80 -6.54 -3.04 2.94
C SER A 80 -5.76 -1.90 3.59
N GLY A 81 -5.86 -0.69 3.05
CA GLY A 81 -5.13 0.47 3.56
C GLY A 81 -5.02 1.60 2.55
N ILE A 82 -4.13 2.55 2.85
CA ILE A 82 -3.89 3.75 2.04
C ILE A 82 -2.42 3.86 1.67
N ILE A 83 -2.12 4.22 0.41
CA ILE A 83 -0.75 4.41 -0.07
C ILE A 83 -0.13 5.64 0.57
N THR A 84 1.07 5.49 1.16
CA THR A 84 1.85 6.62 1.68
C THR A 84 2.95 7.05 0.72
N GLY A 85 3.52 6.12 -0.04
CA GLY A 85 4.58 6.39 -1.03
C GLY A 85 5.23 5.12 -1.56
N GLY A 86 6.30 5.28 -2.33
CA GLY A 86 7.13 4.18 -2.84
C GLY A 86 8.57 4.28 -2.35
N ALA A 87 9.32 3.18 -2.44
CA ALA A 87 10.76 3.14 -2.19
C ALA A 87 11.56 3.81 -3.31
N GLY A 88 10.97 3.92 -4.50
CA GLY A 88 11.60 4.46 -5.68
C GLY A 88 12.21 3.34 -6.52
N PHE A 89 12.15 3.52 -7.83
CA PHE A 89 12.70 2.56 -8.77
C PHE A 89 14.23 2.61 -8.80
N ARG A 90 14.87 1.43 -8.76
CA ARG A 90 16.29 1.22 -9.04
C ARG A 90 16.41 0.04 -9.99
N GLU A 91 17.29 0.15 -10.99
CA GLU A 91 17.52 -0.94 -11.94
C GLU A 91 17.92 -2.23 -11.20
N GLY A 92 17.30 -3.35 -11.59
CA GLY A 92 17.49 -4.65 -10.93
C GLY A 92 16.81 -4.82 -9.56
N VAL A 93 16.11 -3.79 -9.04
CA VAL A 93 15.39 -3.86 -7.77
C VAL A 93 13.90 -3.55 -7.99
N PRO A 94 12.96 -4.43 -7.57
CA PRO A 94 11.54 -4.12 -7.64
C PRO A 94 11.19 -2.88 -6.80
N ASP A 95 10.39 -1.98 -7.36
CA ASP A 95 9.83 -0.87 -6.57
C ASP A 95 8.83 -1.42 -5.54
N VAL A 96 8.88 -0.87 -4.34
CA VAL A 96 8.02 -1.26 -3.22
C VAL A 96 7.12 -0.09 -2.86
N THR A 97 5.82 -0.26 -3.04
CA THR A 97 4.82 0.68 -2.54
C THR A 97 4.53 0.39 -1.07
N TYR A 98 4.52 1.43 -0.25
CA TYR A 98 4.16 1.36 1.15
C TYR A 98 2.69 1.74 1.35
N VAL A 99 1.98 0.86 2.06
CA VAL A 99 0.56 1.00 2.38
C VAL A 99 0.39 1.00 3.88
N THR A 100 -0.19 2.05 4.46
CA THR A 100 -0.60 2.02 5.87
C THR A 100 -1.84 1.14 6.00
N PRO A 101 -1.79 0.05 6.79
CA PRO A 101 -2.92 -0.86 6.96
C PRO A 101 -4.16 -0.17 7.52
N ILE A 102 -5.34 -0.59 7.06
CA ILE A 102 -6.62 0.00 7.46
C ILE A 102 -6.85 -0.05 8.99
N HIS A 103 -6.43 -1.12 9.67
CA HIS A 103 -6.66 -1.25 11.11
C HIS A 103 -5.94 -0.16 11.91
N LEU A 104 -4.73 0.25 11.48
CA LEU A 104 -4.01 1.36 12.12
C LEU A 104 -4.72 2.69 11.89
N ILE A 105 -5.29 2.89 10.70
CA ILE A 105 -6.07 4.09 10.36
C ILE A 105 -7.33 4.14 11.23
N THR A 106 -8.04 3.02 11.34
CA THR A 106 -9.25 2.91 12.16
C THR A 106 -8.94 3.12 13.66
N GLU A 107 -7.89 2.52 14.19
CA GLU A 107 -7.41 2.75 15.56
C GLU A 107 -7.14 4.24 15.81
N ALA A 108 -6.43 4.89 14.88
CA ALA A 108 -6.14 6.32 14.97
C ALA A 108 -7.42 7.16 14.90
N LEU A 109 -8.36 6.86 14.00
CA LEU A 109 -9.63 7.55 13.91
C LEU A 109 -10.44 7.42 15.19
N HIS A 110 -10.63 6.20 15.71
CA HIS A 110 -11.41 5.96 16.92
C HIS A 110 -10.77 6.55 18.19
N SER A 111 -9.46 6.79 18.19
CA SER A 111 -8.78 7.52 19.27
C SER A 111 -9.19 8.99 19.35
N THR A 112 -9.76 9.54 18.27
CA THR A 112 -10.26 10.92 18.25
C THR A 112 -11.71 10.97 18.73
N LYS A 113 -12.06 12.00 19.52
CA LYS A 113 -13.43 12.20 20.04
C LYS A 113 -14.48 12.25 18.93
N THR A 114 -14.11 12.79 17.77
CA THR A 114 -15.02 12.96 16.62
C THR A 114 -15.44 11.64 16.00
N PHE A 115 -14.54 10.65 15.95
CA PHE A 115 -14.78 9.37 15.27
C PHE A 115 -14.85 8.18 16.23
N GLN A 116 -14.98 8.42 17.54
CA GLN A 116 -15.03 7.37 18.56
C GLN A 116 -16.19 6.36 18.36
N TYR A 117 -17.29 6.79 17.73
CA TYR A 117 -18.47 5.95 17.46
C TYR A 117 -18.66 5.61 15.98
N ALA A 118 -17.65 5.88 15.14
CA ALA A 118 -17.71 5.51 13.73
C ALA A 118 -17.83 3.98 13.61
N GLN A 119 -18.78 3.51 12.81
CA GLN A 119 -19.01 2.08 12.62
C GLN A 119 -18.00 1.53 11.61
N VAL A 120 -17.38 0.41 11.95
CA VAL A 120 -16.60 -0.41 11.02
C VAL A 120 -17.52 -1.54 10.57
N TYR A 121 -17.96 -1.51 9.32
CA TYR A 121 -18.68 -2.64 8.75
C TYR A 121 -17.64 -3.71 8.36
N GLU A 122 -17.73 -4.89 8.98
CA GLU A 122 -16.88 -6.06 8.68
C GLU A 122 -17.37 -6.85 7.46
#